data_AF-A0A1C6G8B6-F1
#
_entry.id   AF-A0A1C6G8B6-F1
#
_cell.length_a   1.000
_cell.length_b   1.000
_cell.length_c   1.000
_cell.angle_alpha   90.00
_cell.angle_beta   90.00
_cell.angle_gamma   90.00
#
_symmetry.space_group_name_H-M   'P 1'
#
loop_
_entity.id
_entity.type
_entity.pdbx_description
1 polymer ?
#
loop_
_entity_poly.entity_id
_entity_poly.type
_entity_poly.pdbx_seq_one_letter_code
_entity_poly.pdbx_strand_id
1 'polypeptide(L)'
;MSITVHERPGVYSSYDASSLVSGRGSGRLVGLAAVNTVAAPGETHIITSYDRAVAAFGSQGAEGMAELIRLALKNGASGVAAVATADEAGYKAAFAQLSEVEDIAVVLCDSTDTEIQKLLLDSVKAASADHRERLALLAGAKGESVDDLIDRAKGLNSERAVLVAPGGLDQEGEDISGLTVAAAVAGALAGESDPAVPLGGAELLGLYGLEGRYGEKDLDRLILGGVTPVEQVGGTVSVVRGVTTRTATGAAADPTWRDLATIRVVDDVIPSLRQALAAKFRRAKNTPQSRGAIRAQVVLELEQKLSREIITGYEDVAVSADPEEPTRCLVDFSFTVAHGLNQIWLTAHITV
;
A
#
# COMPACT_ATOMS: atom_id res chain seq x y z
N MET A 1 -6.96 -36.48 13.04
CA MET A 1 -7.09 -35.96 14.42
C MET A 1 -7.26 -37.13 15.38
N SER A 2 -6.25 -37.45 16.19
CA SER A 2 -6.42 -38.35 17.34
C SER A 2 -6.49 -37.51 18.60
N ILE A 3 -7.66 -37.43 19.22
CA ILE A 3 -7.80 -36.82 20.54
C ILE A 3 -7.34 -37.86 21.56
N THR A 4 -6.22 -37.59 22.23
CA THR A 4 -5.80 -38.37 23.39
C THR A 4 -6.74 -38.02 24.55
N VAL A 5 -7.59 -38.94 24.96
CA VAL A 5 -8.56 -38.72 26.04
C VAL A 5 -7.82 -38.75 27.38
N HIS A 6 -7.94 -37.67 28.16
CA HIS A 6 -7.47 -37.59 29.54
C HIS A 6 -8.67 -37.60 30.50
N GLU A 7 -8.70 -38.53 31.45
CA GLU A 7 -9.80 -38.71 32.42
C GLU A 7 -9.66 -37.90 33.72
N ARG A 8 -8.70 -36.97 33.81
CA ARG A 8 -8.54 -36.11 34.98
C ARG A 8 -9.31 -34.79 34.82
N PRO A 9 -10.04 -34.32 35.84
CA PRO A 9 -10.60 -32.97 35.83
C PRO A 9 -9.48 -31.91 35.75
N GLY A 10 -9.51 -31.06 34.72
CA GLY A 10 -8.52 -30.00 34.48
C GLY A 10 -8.82 -29.20 33.21
N VAL A 11 -8.16 -28.04 33.05
CA VAL A 11 -8.19 -27.25 31.81
C VAL A 11 -7.02 -27.72 30.93
N TYR A 12 -7.34 -28.21 29.73
CA TYR A 12 -6.36 -28.64 28.75
C TYR A 12 -6.38 -27.71 27.54
N SER A 13 -5.21 -27.31 27.07
CA SER A 13 -5.03 -26.60 25.80
C SER A 13 -4.35 -27.54 24.80
N SER A 14 -4.89 -27.57 23.59
CA SER A 14 -4.24 -28.17 22.42
C SER A 14 -3.78 -27.03 21.51
N TYR A 15 -2.52 -27.08 21.07
CA TYR A 15 -2.01 -26.18 20.04
C TYR A 15 -1.87 -26.98 18.74
N ASP A 16 -2.45 -26.47 17.67
CA ASP A 16 -2.21 -26.94 16.31
C ASP A 16 -1.33 -25.90 15.61
N ALA A 17 -0.13 -26.31 15.19
CA ALA A 17 0.81 -25.44 14.48
C ALA A 17 0.61 -25.65 12.98
N SER A 18 -0.23 -24.82 12.36
CA SER A 18 -0.36 -24.76 10.91
C SER A 18 0.80 -23.95 10.32
N SER A 19 1.59 -24.55 9.44
CA SER A 19 2.64 -23.89 8.66
C SER A 19 2.11 -23.19 7.40
N LEU A 20 0.79 -23.11 7.21
CA LEU A 20 0.17 -22.50 6.04
C LEU A 20 0.30 -20.96 6.08
N VAL A 21 1.06 -20.41 5.13
CA VAL A 21 1.02 -18.97 4.83
C VAL A 21 -0.32 -18.67 4.17
N SER A 22 -1.22 -18.04 4.93
CA SER A 22 -2.55 -17.59 4.49
C SER A 22 -2.73 -16.11 4.82
N GLY A 23 -3.47 -15.40 3.97
CA GLY A 23 -3.74 -13.98 4.19
C GLY A 23 -4.42 -13.73 5.53
N ARG A 24 -3.99 -12.70 6.27
CA ARG A 24 -4.67 -12.29 7.51
C ARG A 24 -5.98 -11.61 7.12
N GLY A 25 -7.11 -12.15 7.58
CA GLY A 25 -8.46 -11.84 7.11
C GLY A 25 -9.03 -10.43 7.41
N SER A 26 -8.20 -9.43 7.68
CA SER A 26 -8.62 -8.03 7.91
C SER A 26 -7.97 -7.02 6.96
N GLY A 27 -6.98 -7.42 6.16
CA GLY A 27 -6.33 -6.55 5.18
C GLY A 27 -7.10 -6.43 3.85
N ARG A 28 -6.63 -5.54 2.98
CA ARG A 28 -7.10 -5.38 1.58
C ARG A 28 -6.30 -6.28 0.64
N LEU A 29 -6.72 -6.35 -0.62
CA LEU A 29 -6.01 -7.11 -1.65
C LEU A 29 -4.76 -6.36 -2.13
N VAL A 30 -3.75 -7.13 -2.53
CA VAL A 30 -2.64 -6.66 -3.36
C VAL A 30 -2.91 -7.05 -4.82
N GLY A 31 -2.69 -6.14 -5.77
CA GLY A 31 -2.69 -6.46 -7.20
C GLY A 31 -1.29 -6.84 -7.67
N LEU A 32 -1.17 -7.91 -8.46
CA LEU A 32 0.10 -8.35 -9.04
C LEU A 32 -0.09 -8.69 -10.52
N ALA A 33 0.60 -7.98 -11.40
CA ALA A 33 0.76 -8.38 -12.80
C ALA A 33 2.16 -8.97 -12.99
N ALA A 34 2.27 -10.16 -13.56
CA ALA A 34 3.58 -10.78 -13.76
C ALA A 34 3.69 -11.60 -15.03
N VAL A 35 4.89 -11.66 -15.61
CA VAL A 35 5.18 -12.59 -16.70
C VAL A 35 5.20 -14.01 -16.14
N ASN A 36 4.38 -14.88 -16.71
CA ASN A 36 4.28 -16.25 -16.26
C ASN A 36 4.09 -17.21 -17.45
N THR A 37 4.80 -18.35 -17.41
CA THR A 37 4.78 -19.33 -18.50
C THR A 37 3.89 -20.54 -18.20
N VAL A 38 3.28 -20.59 -17.01
CA VAL A 38 2.43 -21.69 -16.55
C VAL A 38 0.95 -21.34 -16.67
N ALA A 39 0.55 -20.18 -16.16
CA ALA A 39 -0.81 -19.68 -16.21
C ALA A 39 -1.13 -19.07 -17.58
N ALA A 40 -2.39 -19.20 -17.99
CA ALA A 40 -2.87 -18.53 -19.20
C ALA A 40 -2.88 -17.00 -18.99
N PRO A 41 -2.42 -16.21 -19.97
CA PRO A 41 -2.40 -14.76 -19.82
C PRO A 41 -3.83 -14.19 -19.82
N GLY A 42 -4.04 -13.12 -19.06
CA GLY A 42 -5.28 -12.36 -19.07
C GLY A 42 -6.44 -12.96 -18.26
N GLU A 43 -6.16 -13.88 -17.34
CA GLU A 43 -7.10 -14.29 -16.30
C GLU A 43 -6.70 -13.71 -14.94
N THR A 44 -7.68 -13.18 -14.20
CA THR A 44 -7.48 -12.68 -12.83
C THR A 44 -7.76 -13.79 -11.83
N HIS A 45 -6.75 -14.17 -11.05
CA HIS A 45 -6.88 -15.13 -9.94
C HIS A 45 -6.79 -14.43 -8.59
N ILE A 46 -7.75 -14.69 -7.69
CA ILE A 46 -7.64 -14.25 -6.29
C ILE A 46 -6.97 -15.36 -5.47
N ILE A 47 -5.73 -15.13 -5.06
CA ILE A 47 -4.90 -16.10 -4.34
C ILE A 47 -4.78 -15.69 -2.87
N THR A 48 -5.10 -16.62 -1.97
CA THR A 48 -5.11 -16.38 -0.51
C THR A 48 -4.15 -17.28 0.26
N SER A 49 -3.43 -18.16 -0.44
CA SER A 49 -2.41 -19.03 0.17
C SER A 49 -1.28 -19.32 -0.81
N TYR A 50 -0.10 -19.62 -0.26
CA TYR A 50 1.08 -19.96 -1.06
C TYR A 50 0.88 -21.21 -1.92
N ASP A 51 0.27 -22.27 -1.38
CA ASP A 51 0.03 -23.51 -2.13
C ASP A 51 -0.83 -23.27 -3.38
N ARG A 52 -1.82 -22.37 -3.27
CA ARG A 52 -2.64 -21.96 -4.43
C ARG A 52 -1.83 -21.15 -5.43
N ALA A 53 -0.91 -20.31 -4.96
CA ALA A 53 -0.02 -19.54 -5.83
C ALA A 53 0.87 -20.48 -6.64
N VAL A 54 1.50 -21.47 -6.00
CA VAL A 54 2.34 -22.48 -6.67
C VAL A 54 1.51 -23.33 -7.63
N ALA A 55 0.29 -23.73 -7.25
CA ALA A 55 -0.58 -24.50 -8.13
C ALA A 55 -1.02 -23.73 -9.38
N ALA A 56 -1.25 -22.42 -9.27
CA ALA A 56 -1.67 -21.56 -10.38
C ALA A 56 -0.51 -21.12 -11.28
N PHE A 57 0.63 -20.74 -10.69
CA PHE A 57 1.71 -20.01 -11.37
C PHE A 57 3.04 -20.76 -11.41
N GLY A 58 3.16 -21.88 -10.71
CA GLY A 58 4.42 -22.60 -10.53
C GLY A 58 5.44 -21.87 -9.64
N SER A 59 6.59 -22.50 -9.43
CA SER A 59 7.71 -21.96 -8.65
C SER A 59 8.83 -21.49 -9.59
N GLN A 60 8.77 -20.23 -10.02
CA GLN A 60 9.68 -19.65 -11.03
C GLN A 60 10.88 -18.89 -10.43
N GLY A 61 11.47 -19.40 -9.35
CA GLY A 61 12.61 -18.76 -8.68
C GLY A 61 12.22 -17.68 -7.68
N ALA A 62 13.21 -16.94 -7.17
CA ALA A 62 13.10 -16.02 -6.02
C ALA A 62 12.23 -14.78 -6.29
N GLU A 63 12.06 -14.39 -7.56
CA GLU A 63 11.23 -13.25 -7.97
C GLU A 63 9.98 -13.70 -8.75
N GLY A 64 9.74 -15.01 -8.82
CA GLY A 64 8.58 -15.57 -9.50
C GLY A 64 7.27 -15.19 -8.81
N MET A 65 6.18 -15.20 -9.58
CA MET A 65 4.86 -14.74 -9.12
C MET A 65 4.40 -15.39 -7.81
N ALA A 66 4.59 -16.71 -7.63
CA ALA A 66 4.21 -17.41 -6.40
C ALA A 66 4.99 -16.92 -5.17
N GLU A 67 6.25 -16.53 -5.34
CA GLU A 67 7.11 -16.03 -4.27
C GLU A 67 6.74 -14.59 -3.88
N LEU A 68 6.45 -13.73 -4.85
CA LEU A 68 5.92 -12.38 -4.60
C LEU A 68 4.56 -12.46 -3.87
N ILE A 69 3.68 -13.39 -4.27
CA ILE A 69 2.42 -13.64 -3.56
C ILE A 69 2.68 -14.10 -2.12
N ARG A 70 3.63 -15.02 -1.90
CA ARG A 70 4.00 -15.49 -0.55
C ARG A 70 4.39 -14.33 0.36
N LEU A 71 5.25 -13.44 -0.14
CA LEU A 71 5.74 -12.28 0.61
C LEU A 71 4.62 -11.30 0.93
N ALA A 72 3.75 -10.97 -0.04
CA ALA A 72 2.60 -10.11 0.20
C ALA A 72 1.65 -10.68 1.27
N LEU A 73 1.30 -11.97 1.18
CA LEU A 73 0.43 -12.63 2.16
C LEU A 73 1.08 -12.69 3.55
N LYS A 74 2.38 -13.02 3.61
CA LYS A 74 3.11 -13.12 4.88
C LYS A 74 3.21 -11.78 5.61
N ASN A 75 3.18 -10.67 4.86
CA ASN A 75 3.24 -9.31 5.40
C ASN A 75 1.87 -8.67 5.65
N GLY A 76 0.77 -9.40 5.46
CA GLY A 76 -0.55 -8.98 5.96
C GLY A 76 -1.62 -8.75 4.90
N ALA A 77 -1.31 -8.89 3.60
CA ALA A 77 -2.35 -8.86 2.57
C ALA A 77 -3.40 -9.96 2.85
N SER A 78 -4.68 -9.65 2.67
CA SER A 78 -5.75 -10.65 2.81
C SER A 78 -5.79 -11.62 1.63
N GLY A 79 -5.28 -11.18 0.48
CA GLY A 79 -5.16 -11.93 -0.75
C GLY A 79 -4.38 -11.15 -1.80
N VAL A 80 -4.04 -11.83 -2.90
CA VAL A 80 -3.42 -11.21 -4.07
C VAL A 80 -4.31 -11.45 -5.29
N ALA A 81 -4.77 -10.38 -5.92
CA ALA A 81 -5.35 -10.42 -7.25
C ALA A 81 -4.22 -10.47 -8.28
N ALA A 82 -4.00 -11.65 -8.85
CA ALA A 82 -2.87 -11.98 -9.69
C ALA A 82 -3.31 -12.13 -11.15
N VAL A 83 -2.66 -11.42 -12.07
CA VAL A 83 -2.86 -11.52 -13.51
C VAL A 83 -1.55 -11.88 -14.19
N ALA A 84 -1.55 -13.01 -14.90
CA ALA A 84 -0.40 -13.46 -15.69
C ALA A 84 -0.35 -12.75 -17.04
N THR A 85 0.86 -12.49 -17.53
CA THR A 85 1.15 -12.07 -18.90
C THR A 85 2.11 -13.05 -19.56
N ALA A 86 2.07 -13.18 -20.88
CA ALA A 86 3.01 -14.03 -21.61
C ALA A 86 4.40 -13.37 -21.73
N ASP A 87 4.42 -12.04 -21.82
CA ASP A 87 5.60 -11.21 -22.01
C ASP A 87 5.31 -9.77 -21.54
N GLU A 88 6.30 -8.89 -21.72
CA GLU A 88 6.22 -7.48 -21.34
C GLU A 88 5.12 -6.70 -22.09
N ALA A 89 4.76 -7.09 -23.31
CA ALA A 89 3.70 -6.40 -24.05
C ALA A 89 2.32 -6.60 -23.39
N GLY A 90 2.17 -7.65 -22.57
CA GLY A 90 0.94 -7.97 -21.85
C GLY A 90 0.64 -7.08 -20.64
N TYR A 91 1.61 -6.35 -20.06
CA TYR A 91 1.41 -5.63 -18.80
C TYR A 91 0.27 -4.62 -18.84
N LYS A 92 0.15 -3.86 -19.94
CA LYS A 92 -0.93 -2.87 -20.06
C LYS A 92 -2.31 -3.51 -19.99
N ALA A 93 -2.48 -4.68 -20.60
CA ALA A 93 -3.73 -5.43 -20.53
C ALA A 93 -3.97 -6.00 -19.12
N ALA A 94 -2.92 -6.51 -18.47
CA ALA A 94 -3.01 -7.01 -17.10
C ALA A 94 -3.39 -5.91 -16.09
N PHE A 95 -2.81 -4.71 -16.22
CA PHE A 95 -3.16 -3.57 -15.38
C PHE A 95 -4.61 -3.13 -15.58
N ALA A 96 -5.10 -3.15 -16.83
CA ALA A 96 -6.52 -2.89 -17.12
C ALA A 96 -7.47 -3.95 -16.54
N GLN A 97 -7.02 -5.19 -16.35
CA GLN A 97 -7.82 -6.20 -15.64
C GLN A 97 -7.80 -5.98 -14.13
N LEU A 98 -6.64 -5.65 -13.58
CA LEU A 98 -6.50 -5.31 -12.15
C LEU A 98 -7.27 -4.03 -11.79
N SER A 99 -7.42 -3.07 -12.70
CA SER A 99 -8.24 -1.87 -12.44
C SER A 99 -9.70 -2.21 -12.15
N GLU A 100 -10.21 -3.30 -12.75
CA GLU A 100 -11.58 -3.79 -12.54
C GLU A 100 -11.80 -4.55 -11.22
N VAL A 101 -10.73 -4.93 -10.54
CA VAL A 101 -10.81 -5.60 -9.25
C VAL A 101 -11.01 -4.56 -8.15
N GLU A 102 -12.06 -4.77 -7.37
CA GLU A 102 -12.37 -3.97 -6.18
C GLU A 102 -11.44 -4.33 -5.01
N ASP A 103 -11.35 -3.41 -4.05
CA ASP A 103 -10.63 -3.61 -2.78
C ASP A 103 -9.13 -3.94 -2.89
N ILE A 104 -8.48 -3.49 -3.97
CA ILE A 104 -7.02 -3.47 -4.05
C ILE A 104 -6.49 -2.21 -3.36
N ALA A 105 -5.59 -2.37 -2.39
CA ALA A 105 -4.89 -1.25 -1.75
C ALA A 105 -3.65 -0.82 -2.55
N VAL A 106 -2.88 -1.79 -3.06
CA VAL A 106 -1.59 -1.57 -3.69
C VAL A 106 -1.44 -2.51 -4.87
N VAL A 107 -0.85 -2.04 -5.98
CA VAL A 107 -0.55 -2.82 -7.17
C VAL A 107 0.97 -2.85 -7.39
N LEU A 108 1.54 -4.01 -7.71
CA LEU A 108 2.92 -4.18 -8.16
C LEU A 108 3.02 -5.01 -9.44
N CYS A 109 4.21 -5.03 -10.05
CA CYS A 109 4.57 -5.93 -11.14
C CYS A 109 5.94 -6.57 -10.90
N ASP A 110 6.24 -7.69 -11.55
CA ASP A 110 7.53 -8.39 -11.51
C ASP A 110 8.60 -7.77 -12.44
N SER A 111 8.47 -6.48 -12.78
CA SER A 111 9.43 -5.76 -13.61
C SER A 111 10.02 -4.55 -12.88
N THR A 112 11.33 -4.37 -13.05
CA THR A 112 12.08 -3.19 -12.63
C THR A 112 12.34 -2.22 -13.78
N ASP A 113 11.79 -2.49 -14.97
CA ASP A 113 11.82 -1.56 -16.10
C ASP A 113 10.99 -0.30 -15.78
N THR A 114 11.59 0.86 -16.04
CA THR A 114 10.99 2.16 -15.72
C THR A 114 9.72 2.43 -16.54
N GLU A 115 9.66 2.01 -17.80
CA GLU A 115 8.50 2.21 -18.66
C GLU A 115 7.33 1.31 -18.25
N ILE A 116 7.60 0.06 -17.86
CA ILE A 116 6.57 -0.83 -17.32
C ILE A 116 6.01 -0.28 -16.00
N GLN A 117 6.88 0.21 -15.11
CA GLN A 117 6.44 0.82 -13.85
C GLN A 117 5.69 2.15 -14.03
N LYS A 118 5.98 2.91 -15.09
CA LYS A 118 5.14 4.06 -15.47
C LYS A 118 3.74 3.62 -15.93
N LEU A 119 3.63 2.55 -16.71
CA LEU A 119 2.32 1.99 -17.10
C LEU A 119 1.50 1.56 -15.87
N LEU A 120 2.15 0.95 -14.87
CA LEU A 120 1.53 0.61 -13.60
C LEU A 120 1.00 1.87 -12.88
N LEU A 121 1.83 2.90 -12.76
CA LEU A 121 1.44 4.18 -12.14
C LEU A 121 0.26 4.83 -12.88
N ASP A 122 0.28 4.85 -14.21
CA ASP A 122 -0.81 5.39 -15.01
C ASP A 122 -2.12 4.63 -14.78
N SER A 123 -2.06 3.30 -14.70
CA SER A 123 -3.24 2.47 -14.38
C SER A 123 -3.79 2.78 -12.98
N VAL A 124 -2.93 2.96 -11.99
CA VAL A 124 -3.34 3.29 -10.61
C VAL A 124 -3.98 4.68 -10.55
N LYS A 125 -3.42 5.67 -11.26
CA LYS A 125 -4.00 7.01 -11.37
C LYS A 125 -5.38 6.97 -12.03
N ALA A 126 -5.52 6.23 -13.13
CA ALA A 126 -6.80 6.05 -13.81
C ALA A 126 -7.85 5.40 -12.89
N ALA A 127 -7.49 4.31 -12.22
CA ALA A 127 -8.39 3.64 -11.28
C ALA A 127 -8.82 4.56 -10.12
N SER A 128 -7.90 5.38 -9.62
CA SER A 128 -8.20 6.32 -8.54
C SER A 128 -9.10 7.48 -9.00
N ALA A 129 -8.95 7.92 -10.25
CA ALA A 129 -9.88 8.87 -10.86
C ALA A 129 -11.31 8.29 -10.98
N ASP A 130 -11.40 6.97 -11.19
CA ASP A 130 -12.65 6.20 -11.20
C ASP A 130 -13.07 5.69 -9.81
N HIS A 131 -12.73 6.41 -8.74
CA HIS A 131 -13.17 6.12 -7.37
C HIS A 131 -12.70 4.78 -6.79
N ARG A 132 -11.59 4.24 -7.30
CA ARG A 132 -10.96 3.02 -6.82
C ARG A 132 -9.53 3.32 -6.37
N GLU A 133 -9.44 4.05 -5.26
CA GLU A 133 -8.22 4.56 -4.66
C GLU A 133 -7.24 3.44 -4.29
N ARG A 134 -6.03 3.52 -4.85
CA ARG A 134 -4.94 2.55 -4.69
C ARG A 134 -3.58 3.18 -4.97
N LEU A 135 -2.51 2.47 -4.63
CA LEU A 135 -1.13 2.89 -4.82
C LEU A 135 -0.38 1.97 -5.80
N ALA A 136 0.61 2.53 -6.50
CA ALA A 136 1.60 1.79 -7.27
C ALA A 136 2.83 1.56 -6.40
N LEU A 137 3.20 0.30 -6.19
CA LEU A 137 4.43 -0.07 -5.50
C LEU A 137 5.46 -0.57 -6.49
N LEU A 138 6.60 0.08 -6.47
CA LEU A 138 7.64 0.01 -7.47
C LEU A 138 8.93 -0.48 -6.82
N ALA A 139 9.66 -1.32 -7.52
CA ALA A 139 10.94 -1.87 -7.07
C ALA A 139 12.12 -1.24 -7.83
N GLY A 140 13.19 -0.95 -7.10
CA GLY A 140 14.50 -0.69 -7.71
C GLY A 140 15.08 -1.95 -8.39
N ALA A 141 15.91 -1.74 -9.40
CA ALA A 141 16.68 -2.79 -10.04
C ALA A 141 17.81 -3.30 -9.12
N LYS A 142 18.33 -4.49 -9.43
CA LYS A 142 19.48 -5.07 -8.72
C LYS A 142 20.68 -4.13 -8.82
N GLY A 143 21.26 -3.77 -7.67
CA GLY A 143 22.44 -2.90 -7.58
C GLY A 143 22.22 -1.47 -8.09
N GLU A 144 20.97 -0.99 -8.14
CA GLU A 144 20.65 0.37 -8.57
C GLU A 144 21.24 1.40 -7.58
N SER A 145 21.90 2.44 -8.10
CA SER A 145 22.57 3.42 -7.24
C SER A 145 21.56 4.37 -6.57
N VAL A 146 21.98 5.00 -5.47
CA VAL A 146 21.17 6.02 -4.78
C VAL A 146 20.77 7.16 -5.73
N ASP A 147 21.68 7.60 -6.60
CA ASP A 147 21.39 8.68 -7.54
C ASP A 147 20.38 8.25 -8.62
N ASP A 148 20.52 7.04 -9.16
CA ASP A 148 19.60 6.50 -10.16
C ASP A 148 18.18 6.32 -9.58
N LEU A 149 18.08 5.78 -8.36
CA LEU A 149 16.80 5.63 -7.64
C LEU A 149 16.12 6.98 -7.41
N ILE A 150 16.89 8.00 -7.01
CA ILE A 150 16.37 9.35 -6.79
C ILE A 150 15.90 9.98 -8.11
N ASP A 151 16.67 9.83 -9.19
CA ASP A 151 16.29 10.39 -10.49
C ASP A 151 15.06 9.69 -11.07
N ARG A 152 14.93 8.38 -10.84
CA ARG A 152 13.72 7.62 -11.16
C ARG A 152 12.51 8.10 -10.36
N ALA A 153 12.64 8.29 -9.05
CA ALA A 153 11.56 8.83 -8.21
C ALA A 153 11.13 10.23 -8.67
N LYS A 154 12.07 11.13 -8.97
CA LYS A 154 11.77 12.45 -9.57
C LYS A 154 11.09 12.34 -10.93
N GLY A 155 11.44 11.35 -11.75
CA GLY A 155 10.81 11.10 -13.04
C GLY A 155 9.34 10.66 -12.91
N LEU A 156 8.99 9.98 -11.81
CA LEU A 156 7.62 9.54 -11.50
C LEU A 156 6.80 10.65 -10.84
N ASN A 157 7.41 11.36 -9.87
CA ASN A 157 6.90 12.50 -9.11
C ASN A 157 5.39 12.41 -8.77
N SER A 158 4.98 11.32 -8.13
CA SER A 158 3.58 11.09 -7.77
C SER A 158 3.40 10.61 -6.33
N GLU A 159 2.39 11.19 -5.69
CA GLU A 159 1.81 10.79 -4.42
C GLU A 159 1.23 9.37 -4.46
N ARG A 160 0.92 8.84 -5.65
CA ARG A 160 0.39 7.48 -5.83
C ARG A 160 1.45 6.43 -6.12
N ALA A 161 2.73 6.80 -6.19
CA ALA A 161 3.83 5.87 -6.40
C ALA A 161 4.74 5.81 -5.17
N VAL A 162 5.14 4.59 -4.80
CA VAL A 162 6.12 4.29 -3.76
C VAL A 162 7.22 3.46 -4.40
N LEU A 163 8.43 4.02 -4.49
CA LEU A 163 9.61 3.30 -4.97
C LEU A 163 10.40 2.79 -3.76
N VAL A 164 10.61 1.48 -3.67
CA VAL A 164 11.35 0.85 -2.57
C VAL A 164 12.76 0.45 -2.98
N ALA A 165 13.69 0.58 -2.05
CA ALA A 165 15.09 0.19 -2.19
C ALA A 165 15.68 -0.20 -0.83
N PRO A 166 16.76 -1.01 -0.75
CA PRO A 166 17.52 -1.58 -1.87
C PRO A 166 16.87 -2.86 -2.42
N GLY A 167 17.59 -3.57 -3.29
CA GLY A 167 17.31 -4.94 -3.68
C GLY A 167 17.35 -5.95 -2.52
N GLY A 168 16.83 -7.15 -2.76
CA GLY A 168 16.82 -8.25 -1.81
C GLY A 168 17.99 -9.23 -2.02
N LEU A 169 18.01 -10.27 -1.19
CA LEU A 169 18.79 -11.49 -1.44
C LEU A 169 17.83 -12.65 -1.77
N ASP A 170 18.29 -13.58 -2.61
CA ASP A 170 17.65 -14.88 -2.77
C ASP A 170 18.01 -15.86 -1.62
N GLN A 171 17.57 -17.11 -1.74
CA GLN A 171 17.77 -18.13 -0.71
C GLN A 171 19.24 -18.55 -0.60
N GLU A 172 19.99 -18.46 -1.70
CA GLU A 172 21.41 -18.74 -1.81
C GLU A 172 22.28 -17.58 -1.28
N GLY A 173 21.67 -16.40 -1.07
CA GLY A 173 22.33 -15.20 -0.60
C GLY A 173 22.91 -14.33 -1.73
N GLU A 174 22.47 -14.56 -2.97
CA GLU A 174 22.84 -13.74 -4.12
C GLU A 174 21.93 -12.52 -4.23
N ASP A 175 22.50 -11.40 -4.67
CA ASP A 175 21.75 -10.17 -4.89
C ASP A 175 20.67 -10.37 -5.96
N ILE A 176 19.45 -9.92 -5.66
CA ILE A 176 18.32 -9.84 -6.59
C ILE A 176 17.75 -8.43 -6.58
N SER A 177 16.76 -8.16 -7.42
CA SER A 177 16.18 -6.82 -7.47
C SER A 177 15.31 -6.51 -6.25
N GLY A 178 14.72 -5.31 -6.21
CA GLY A 178 13.82 -4.88 -5.13
C GLY A 178 12.44 -5.54 -5.15
N LEU A 179 12.16 -6.48 -6.07
CA LEU A 179 10.82 -7.06 -6.25
C LEU A 179 10.30 -7.79 -4.99
N THR A 180 11.16 -8.56 -4.33
CA THR A 180 10.79 -9.26 -3.09
C THR A 180 10.52 -8.29 -1.95
N VAL A 181 11.34 -7.25 -1.82
CA VAL A 181 11.18 -6.16 -0.85
C VAL A 181 9.88 -5.40 -1.13
N ALA A 182 9.58 -5.07 -2.39
CA ALA A 182 8.33 -4.47 -2.80
C ALA A 182 7.14 -5.37 -2.44
N ALA A 183 7.16 -6.65 -2.78
CA ALA A 183 6.06 -7.55 -2.41
C ALA A 183 5.79 -7.59 -0.89
N ALA A 184 6.84 -7.58 -0.07
CA ALA A 184 6.71 -7.49 1.38
C ALA A 184 6.09 -6.16 1.83
N VAL A 185 6.55 -5.02 1.29
CA VAL A 185 6.00 -3.70 1.59
C VAL A 185 4.54 -3.56 1.13
N ALA A 186 4.17 -4.13 -0.03
CA ALA A 186 2.77 -4.17 -0.49
C ALA A 186 1.90 -4.92 0.50
N GLY A 187 2.38 -6.05 1.00
CA GLY A 187 1.70 -6.83 2.04
C GLY A 187 1.47 -6.01 3.30
N ALA A 188 2.50 -5.31 3.80
CA ALA A 188 2.39 -4.46 4.98
C ALA A 188 1.39 -3.32 4.79
N LEU A 189 1.43 -2.64 3.64
CA LEU A 189 0.49 -1.56 3.32
C LEU A 189 -0.95 -2.03 3.17
N ALA A 190 -1.16 -3.20 2.57
CA ALA A 190 -2.48 -3.78 2.40
C ALA A 190 -3.03 -4.37 3.70
N GLY A 191 -2.15 -4.86 4.58
CA GLY A 191 -2.51 -5.41 5.89
C GLY A 191 -2.79 -4.35 6.97
N GLU A 192 -2.29 -3.13 6.80
CA GLU A 192 -2.49 -2.04 7.74
C GLU A 192 -3.85 -1.35 7.52
N SER A 193 -4.78 -1.58 8.45
CA SER A 193 -6.14 -1.04 8.40
C SER A 193 -6.26 0.43 8.83
N ASP A 194 -5.29 0.92 9.61
CA ASP A 194 -5.25 2.32 10.01
C ASP A 194 -4.37 3.13 9.04
N PRO A 195 -4.95 4.04 8.25
CA PRO A 195 -4.20 4.79 7.26
C PRO A 195 -3.18 5.77 7.86
N ALA A 196 -3.35 6.17 9.12
CA ALA A 196 -2.48 7.13 9.81
C ALA A 196 -1.28 6.48 10.49
N VAL A 197 -1.28 5.15 10.65
CA VAL A 197 -0.10 4.41 11.12
C VAL A 197 1.03 4.55 10.09
N PRO A 198 2.20 5.08 10.49
CA PRO A 198 3.33 5.23 9.58
C PRO A 198 3.85 3.87 9.13
N LEU A 199 4.23 3.78 7.86
CA LEU A 199 4.94 2.61 7.35
C LEU A 199 6.38 2.52 7.92
N GLY A 200 6.96 3.64 8.34
CA GLY A 200 8.28 3.66 8.99
C GLY A 200 8.27 2.80 10.26
N GLY A 201 9.25 1.92 10.38
CA GLY A 201 9.37 0.92 11.45
C GLY A 201 8.64 -0.40 11.18
N ALA A 202 7.88 -0.53 10.09
CA ALA A 202 7.21 -1.79 9.76
C ALA A 202 8.24 -2.89 9.46
N GLU A 203 8.19 -3.98 10.23
CA GLU A 203 9.00 -5.18 10.01
C GLU A 203 8.49 -5.94 8.77
N LEU A 204 9.43 -6.33 7.91
CA LEU A 204 9.19 -7.07 6.69
C LEU A 204 9.59 -8.53 6.86
N LEU A 205 8.62 -9.42 6.74
CA LEU A 205 8.76 -10.84 7.04
C LEU A 205 9.00 -11.68 5.78
N GLY A 206 9.87 -12.68 5.93
CA GLY A 206 10.08 -13.72 4.92
C GLY A 206 11.06 -13.38 3.80
N LEU A 207 11.73 -12.24 3.87
CA LEU A 207 12.89 -11.91 3.05
C LEU A 207 14.11 -12.71 3.53
N TYR A 208 15.04 -13.00 2.61
CA TYR A 208 16.32 -13.67 2.94
C TYR A 208 17.43 -12.68 3.31
N GLY A 209 17.26 -11.40 2.98
CA GLY A 209 18.15 -10.31 3.33
C GLY A 209 18.00 -9.14 2.35
N LEU A 210 18.85 -8.14 2.50
CA LEU A 210 19.00 -7.02 1.58
C LEU A 210 20.36 -7.08 0.87
N GLU A 211 20.43 -6.66 -0.40
CA GLU A 211 21.68 -6.63 -1.20
C GLU A 211 22.77 -5.71 -0.60
N GLY A 212 22.37 -4.80 0.29
CA GLY A 212 23.29 -3.87 0.92
C GLY A 212 22.68 -3.07 2.06
N ARG A 213 23.52 -2.23 2.67
CA ARG A 213 23.12 -1.32 3.74
C ARG A 213 23.48 0.12 3.37
N TYR A 214 22.47 1.00 3.41
CA TYR A 214 22.68 2.43 3.27
C TYR A 214 23.24 3.04 4.55
N GLY A 215 24.16 3.99 4.40
CA GLY A 215 24.57 4.86 5.50
C GLY A 215 23.54 5.97 5.75
N GLU A 216 23.62 6.64 6.91
CA GLU A 216 22.67 7.71 7.30
C GLU A 216 22.50 8.79 6.22
N LYS A 217 23.60 9.21 5.59
CA LYS A 217 23.56 10.22 4.50
C LYS A 217 22.79 9.74 3.28
N ASP A 218 22.90 8.46 2.93
CA ASP A 218 22.19 7.91 1.78
C ASP A 218 20.72 7.68 2.11
N LEU A 219 20.41 7.26 3.35
CA LEU A 219 19.02 7.19 3.83
C LEU A 219 18.33 8.56 3.75
N ASP A 220 18.99 9.63 4.21
CA ASP A 220 18.46 10.99 4.11
C ASP A 220 18.23 11.41 2.65
N ARG A 221 19.18 11.10 1.76
CA ARG A 221 19.07 11.39 0.32
C ARG A 221 17.91 10.65 -0.32
N LEU A 222 17.75 9.36 -0.03
CA LEU A 222 16.65 8.53 -0.54
C LEU A 222 15.30 9.09 -0.07
N ILE A 223 15.16 9.37 1.23
CA ILE A 223 13.92 9.92 1.81
C ILE A 223 13.56 11.27 1.20
N LEU A 224 14.53 12.18 1.07
CA LEU A 224 14.30 13.51 0.47
C LEU A 224 14.06 13.43 -1.03
N GLY A 225 14.63 12.43 -1.70
CA GLY A 225 14.47 12.14 -3.12
C GLY A 225 13.22 11.36 -3.49
N GLY A 226 12.37 10.99 -2.52
CA GLY A 226 11.10 10.29 -2.78
C GLY A 226 11.23 8.78 -2.96
N VAL A 227 12.28 8.18 -2.40
CA VAL A 227 12.48 6.73 -2.33
C VAL A 227 12.22 6.27 -0.90
N THR A 228 11.44 5.21 -0.73
CA THR A 228 11.20 4.55 0.57
C THR A 228 12.34 3.57 0.86
N PRO A 229 13.27 3.89 1.78
CA PRO A 229 14.36 2.99 2.08
C PRO A 229 13.93 1.92 3.08
N VAL A 230 14.49 0.74 2.90
CA VAL A 230 14.41 -0.40 3.80
C VAL A 230 15.82 -0.66 4.33
N GLU A 231 15.92 -1.04 5.59
CA GLU A 231 17.20 -1.42 6.21
C GLU A 231 17.09 -2.77 6.93
N GLN A 232 18.26 -3.35 7.21
CA GLN A 232 18.37 -4.54 8.03
C GLN A 232 19.25 -4.25 9.24
N VAL A 233 18.65 -4.29 10.44
CA VAL A 233 19.33 -4.03 11.71
C VAL A 233 19.03 -5.17 12.67
N GLY A 234 20.08 -5.79 13.23
CA GLY A 234 19.92 -6.87 14.20
C GLY A 234 19.22 -8.13 13.65
N GLY A 235 19.24 -8.33 12.32
CA GLY A 235 18.56 -9.45 11.65
C GLY A 235 17.09 -9.16 11.31
N THR A 236 16.54 -8.03 11.72
CA THR A 236 15.21 -7.56 11.33
C THR A 236 15.32 -6.68 10.11
N VAL A 237 14.52 -6.97 9.08
CA VAL A 237 14.35 -6.08 7.92
C VAL A 237 13.15 -5.18 8.18
N SER A 238 13.30 -3.88 8.05
CA SER A 238 12.22 -2.92 8.30
C SER A 238 12.27 -1.71 7.39
N VAL A 239 11.11 -1.12 7.11
CA VAL A 239 11.03 0.16 6.39
C VAL A 239 11.58 1.27 7.29
N VAL A 240 12.53 2.07 6.80
CA VAL A 240 13.08 3.21 7.54
C VAL A 240 12.05 4.33 7.62
N ARG A 241 11.49 4.71 6.47
CA ARG A 241 10.43 5.71 6.36
C ARG A 241 9.62 5.51 5.08
N GLY A 242 8.30 5.43 5.20
CA GLY A 242 7.41 5.40 4.04
C GLY A 242 7.25 6.78 3.43
N VAL A 243 7.70 6.94 2.19
CA VAL A 243 7.52 8.15 1.41
C VAL A 243 7.00 7.86 0.01
N THR A 244 6.26 8.81 -0.56
CA THR A 244 5.86 8.76 -1.97
C THR A 244 7.00 9.30 -2.85
N THR A 245 6.91 9.03 -4.15
CA THR A 245 7.81 9.63 -5.15
C THR A 245 7.55 11.12 -5.37
N ARG A 246 6.50 11.74 -4.78
CA ARG A 246 6.26 13.17 -4.93
C ARG A 246 7.36 13.97 -4.23
N THR A 247 8.13 14.72 -5.01
CA THR A 247 9.16 15.65 -4.51
C THR A 247 8.90 17.10 -4.89
N ALA A 248 8.06 17.35 -5.91
CA ALA A 248 7.83 18.69 -6.45
C ALA A 248 6.40 18.91 -6.98
N THR A 249 5.94 20.16 -6.90
CA THR A 249 4.73 20.65 -7.57
C THR A 249 5.11 21.75 -8.54
N GLY A 250 4.87 21.52 -9.83
CA GLY A 250 5.46 22.35 -10.88
C GLY A 250 6.99 22.28 -10.82
N ALA A 251 7.64 23.43 -10.76
CA ALA A 251 9.10 23.53 -10.66
C ALA A 251 9.63 23.66 -9.21
N ALA A 252 8.75 23.74 -8.21
CA ALA A 252 9.12 23.97 -6.82
C ALA A 252 9.12 22.67 -6.01
N ALA A 253 10.09 22.51 -5.11
CA ALA A 253 10.10 21.43 -4.14
C ALA A 253 8.84 21.51 -3.26
N ASP A 254 8.13 20.39 -3.13
CA ASP A 254 6.86 20.32 -2.41
C ASP A 254 6.85 19.10 -1.49
N PRO A 255 6.93 19.29 -0.15
CA PRO A 255 6.92 18.20 0.81
C PRO A 255 5.51 17.68 1.14
N THR A 256 4.44 18.33 0.66
CA THR A 256 3.05 18.07 1.09
C THR A 256 2.68 16.59 1.05
N TRP A 257 3.05 15.91 -0.04
CA TRP A 257 2.73 14.50 -0.27
C TRP A 257 3.90 13.56 0.01
N ARG A 258 5.00 14.04 0.60
CA ARG A 258 6.17 13.20 0.84
C ARG A 258 5.82 12.05 1.78
N ASP A 259 5.17 12.35 2.91
CA ASP A 259 4.76 11.32 3.86
C ASP A 259 3.67 10.43 3.24
N LEU A 260 3.92 9.13 3.17
CA LEU A 260 2.99 8.16 2.60
C LEU A 260 1.66 8.12 3.35
N ALA A 261 1.66 8.38 4.66
CA ALA A 261 0.43 8.43 5.44
C ALA A 261 -0.55 9.49 4.91
N THR A 262 -0.04 10.60 4.33
CA THR A 262 -0.89 11.68 3.81
C THR A 262 -1.87 11.18 2.74
N ILE A 263 -1.37 10.51 1.70
CA ILE A 263 -2.25 9.99 0.65
C ILE A 263 -3.15 8.86 1.17
N ARG A 264 -2.66 8.02 2.09
CA ARG A 264 -3.46 6.93 2.69
C ARG A 264 -4.64 7.48 3.49
N VAL A 265 -4.44 8.55 4.26
CA VAL A 265 -5.53 9.21 5.01
C VAL A 265 -6.54 9.84 4.05
N VAL A 266 -6.09 10.50 2.99
CA VAL A 266 -6.98 11.06 1.95
C VAL A 266 -7.82 9.95 1.29
N ASP A 267 -7.16 8.84 0.91
CA ASP A 267 -7.78 7.66 0.28
C ASP A 267 -8.65 6.85 1.27
N ASP A 268 -8.64 7.15 2.56
CA ASP A 268 -9.56 6.59 3.56
C ASP A 268 -10.75 7.53 3.83
N VAL A 269 -10.49 8.81 4.06
CA VAL A 269 -11.50 9.80 4.44
C VAL A 269 -12.49 10.06 3.31
N ILE A 270 -12.00 10.34 2.09
CA ILE A 270 -12.86 10.72 0.95
C ILE A 270 -13.77 9.55 0.54
N PRO A 271 -13.28 8.31 0.37
CA PRO A 271 -14.15 7.19 -0.01
C PRO A 271 -15.13 6.82 1.10
N SER A 272 -14.73 6.89 2.38
CA SER A 272 -15.64 6.66 3.51
C SER A 272 -16.83 7.64 3.47
N LEU A 273 -16.57 8.93 3.27
CA LEU A 273 -17.61 9.95 3.12
C LEU A 273 -18.49 9.68 1.90
N ARG A 274 -17.90 9.38 0.74
CA ARG A 274 -18.62 9.04 -0.49
C ARG A 274 -19.58 7.87 -0.27
N GLN A 275 -19.11 6.80 0.36
CA GLN A 275 -19.90 5.60 0.66
C GLN A 275 -21.03 5.89 1.65
N ALA A 276 -20.75 6.60 2.76
CA ALA A 276 -21.74 6.97 3.76
C ALA A 276 -22.86 7.84 3.17
N LEU A 277 -22.50 8.83 2.34
CA LEU A 277 -23.46 9.69 1.66
C LEU A 277 -24.28 8.91 0.62
N ALA A 278 -23.64 8.09 -0.20
CA ALA A 278 -24.32 7.27 -1.20
C ALA A 278 -25.32 6.30 -0.56
N ALA A 279 -24.94 5.66 0.55
CA ALA A 279 -25.80 4.71 1.26
C ALA A 279 -27.06 5.38 1.84
N LYS A 280 -26.92 6.58 2.43
CA LYS A 280 -28.00 7.24 3.17
C LYS A 280 -28.89 8.14 2.32
N PHE A 281 -28.35 8.73 1.25
CA PHE A 281 -29.04 9.79 0.49
C PHE A 281 -29.34 9.45 -0.98
N ARG A 282 -29.20 8.18 -1.39
CA ARG A 282 -29.44 7.71 -2.78
C ARG A 282 -30.73 8.20 -3.44
N ARG A 283 -31.80 8.41 -2.65
CA ARG A 283 -33.11 8.88 -3.13
C ARG A 283 -33.59 10.15 -2.43
N ALA A 284 -32.67 10.92 -1.83
CA ALA A 284 -33.01 12.15 -1.13
C ALA A 284 -33.41 13.25 -2.13
N LYS A 285 -34.33 14.12 -1.70
CA LYS A 285 -34.65 15.34 -2.44
C LYS A 285 -33.62 16.41 -2.10
N ASN A 286 -33.23 17.28 -3.03
CA ASN A 286 -32.34 18.41 -2.74
C ASN A 286 -33.07 19.57 -2.03
N THR A 287 -33.50 19.34 -0.78
CA THR A 287 -34.17 20.35 0.06
C THR A 287 -33.22 20.91 1.12
N PRO A 288 -33.49 22.10 1.70
CA PRO A 288 -32.70 22.61 2.83
C PRO A 288 -32.58 21.59 3.98
N GLN A 289 -33.65 20.84 4.25
CA GLN A 289 -33.66 19.80 5.29
C GLN A 289 -32.70 18.65 4.95
N SER A 290 -32.77 18.14 3.72
CA SER A 290 -31.89 17.04 3.28
C SER A 290 -30.42 17.47 3.24
N ARG A 291 -30.13 18.71 2.85
CA ARG A 291 -28.77 19.28 2.94
C ARG A 291 -28.27 19.40 4.37
N GLY A 292 -29.13 19.82 5.30
CA GLY A 292 -28.81 19.79 6.73
C GLY A 292 -28.49 18.38 7.25
N ALA A 293 -29.20 17.36 6.77
CA ALA A 293 -28.93 15.97 7.11
C ALA A 293 -27.62 15.44 6.47
N ILE A 294 -27.31 15.83 5.23
CA ILE A 294 -26.03 15.52 4.57
C ILE A 294 -24.88 16.13 5.39
N ARG A 295 -24.98 17.41 5.77
CA ARG A 295 -23.98 18.07 6.60
C ARG A 295 -23.76 17.32 7.92
N ALA A 296 -24.84 16.94 8.59
CA ALA A 296 -24.75 16.17 9.83
C ALA A 296 -24.09 14.81 9.64
N GLN A 297 -24.31 14.13 8.50
CA GLN A 297 -23.62 12.89 8.17
C GLN A 297 -22.13 13.12 7.94
N VAL A 298 -21.74 14.15 7.19
CA VAL A 298 -20.33 14.48 6.95
C VAL A 298 -19.60 14.75 8.26
N VAL A 299 -20.20 15.58 9.13
CA VAL A 299 -19.66 15.84 10.47
C VAL A 299 -19.52 14.55 11.28
N LEU A 300 -20.51 13.66 11.25
CA LEU A 300 -20.44 12.38 11.97
C LEU A 300 -19.26 11.52 11.51
N GLU A 301 -19.04 11.40 10.20
CA GLU A 301 -17.91 10.64 9.66
C GLU A 301 -16.57 11.29 10.04
N LEU A 302 -16.44 12.61 9.92
CA LEU A 302 -15.22 13.33 10.28
C LEU A 302 -14.90 13.25 11.78
N GLU A 303 -15.91 13.33 12.66
CA GLU A 303 -15.76 13.08 14.10
C GLU A 303 -15.28 11.66 14.40
N GLN A 304 -15.76 10.66 13.66
CA GLN A 304 -15.25 9.29 13.79
C GLN A 304 -13.78 9.21 13.40
N LYS A 305 -13.36 9.85 12.29
CA LYS A 305 -11.95 9.90 11.87
C LYS A 305 -11.08 10.63 12.90
N LEU A 306 -11.58 11.72 13.49
CA LEU A 306 -10.90 12.46 14.54
C LEU A 306 -10.71 11.60 15.81
N SER A 307 -11.78 10.90 16.24
CA SER A 307 -11.73 10.03 17.43
C SER A 307 -10.78 8.84 17.29
N ARG A 308 -10.48 8.44 16.06
CA ARG A 308 -9.52 7.38 15.71
C ARG A 308 -8.12 7.92 15.44
N GLU A 309 -7.90 9.22 15.59
CA GLU A 309 -6.62 9.88 15.31
C GLU A 309 -6.16 9.73 13.84
N ILE A 310 -7.11 9.53 12.91
CA ILE A 310 -6.82 9.50 11.46
C ILE A 310 -6.62 10.94 10.93
N ILE A 311 -7.38 11.88 11.49
CA ILE A 311 -7.25 13.31 11.27
C ILE A 311 -7.03 14.01 12.61
N THR A 312 -6.42 15.19 12.60
CA THR A 312 -6.20 16.02 13.80
C THR A 312 -7.20 17.16 13.93
N GLY A 313 -7.97 17.43 12.87
CA GLY A 313 -9.01 18.45 12.86
C GLY A 313 -9.73 18.52 11.51
N TYR A 314 -10.87 19.19 11.49
CA TYR A 314 -11.63 19.51 10.29
C TYR A 314 -12.40 20.82 10.47
N GLU A 315 -12.64 21.52 9.38
CA GLU A 315 -13.32 22.82 9.38
C GLU A 315 -14.14 23.04 8.10
N ASP A 316 -14.88 24.14 8.06
CA ASP A 316 -15.61 24.62 6.88
C ASP A 316 -16.60 23.63 6.25
N VAL A 317 -17.20 22.73 7.04
CA VAL A 317 -18.20 21.78 6.53
C VAL A 317 -19.47 22.53 6.10
N ALA A 318 -19.59 22.74 4.79
CA ALA A 318 -20.68 23.45 4.13
C ALA A 318 -21.41 22.52 3.16
N VAL A 319 -22.74 22.63 3.12
CA VAL A 319 -23.58 21.89 2.17
C VAL A 319 -24.57 22.84 1.55
N SER A 320 -24.48 23.01 0.23
CA SER A 320 -25.27 23.98 -0.52
C SER A 320 -25.93 23.33 -1.75
N ALA A 321 -26.97 23.97 -2.26
CA ALA A 321 -27.47 23.62 -3.58
C ALA A 321 -26.59 24.33 -4.61
N ASP A 322 -26.33 23.67 -5.72
CA ASP A 322 -25.62 24.32 -6.81
C ASP A 322 -26.50 25.43 -7.44
N PRO A 323 -25.96 26.65 -7.63
CA PRO A 323 -26.73 27.77 -8.18
C PRO A 323 -27.10 27.58 -9.65
N GLU A 324 -26.35 26.79 -10.41
CA GLU A 324 -26.55 26.53 -11.83
C GLU A 324 -27.35 25.24 -12.07
N GLU A 325 -27.24 24.26 -11.17
CA GLU A 325 -27.93 22.97 -11.29
C GLU A 325 -28.72 22.60 -10.01
N PRO A 326 -30.03 22.87 -9.94
CA PRO A 326 -30.83 22.62 -8.72
C PRO A 326 -30.87 21.17 -8.22
N THR A 327 -30.55 20.21 -9.09
CA THR A 327 -30.44 18.78 -8.76
C THR A 327 -29.10 18.41 -8.14
N ARG A 328 -28.09 19.28 -8.21
CA ARG A 328 -26.75 19.08 -7.68
C ARG A 328 -26.62 19.66 -6.26
N CYS A 329 -26.06 18.87 -5.36
CA CYS A 329 -25.75 19.24 -3.99
C CYS A 329 -24.24 19.31 -3.83
N LEU A 330 -23.72 20.45 -3.39
CA LEU A 330 -22.31 20.67 -3.16
C LEU A 330 -22.00 20.41 -1.68
N VAL A 331 -20.89 19.73 -1.43
CA VAL A 331 -20.37 19.44 -0.08
C VAL A 331 -18.91 19.87 -0.07
N ASP A 332 -18.60 20.87 0.72
CA ASP A 332 -17.26 21.44 0.87
C ASP A 332 -16.82 21.25 2.32
N PHE A 333 -15.55 20.88 2.53
CA PHE A 333 -14.95 20.70 3.84
C PHE A 333 -13.43 20.69 3.73
N SER A 334 -12.75 21.01 4.83
CA SER A 334 -11.31 20.92 4.98
C SER A 334 -10.98 19.97 6.14
N PHE A 335 -9.88 19.23 6.06
CA PHE A 335 -9.38 18.41 7.16
C PHE A 335 -7.86 18.39 7.21
N THR A 336 -7.32 18.18 8.41
CA THR A 336 -5.89 18.10 8.68
C THR A 336 -5.52 16.65 8.96
N VAL A 337 -4.60 16.11 8.16
CA VAL A 337 -4.10 14.74 8.30
C VAL A 337 -3.37 14.55 9.63
N ALA A 338 -3.55 13.39 10.27
CA ALA A 338 -2.66 12.96 11.34
C ALA A 338 -1.37 12.38 10.73
N HIS A 339 -0.23 12.97 11.09
CA HIS A 339 1.07 12.49 10.61
C HIS A 339 1.67 11.48 11.57
N GLY A 340 2.30 10.46 11.01
CA GLY A 340 3.06 9.49 11.80
C GLY A 340 4.27 10.11 12.49
N LEU A 341 4.58 9.63 13.69
CA LEU A 341 5.75 10.05 14.46
C LEU A 341 7.03 9.45 13.84
N ASN A 342 7.62 10.18 12.88
CA ASN A 342 8.78 9.71 12.14
C ASN A 342 10.12 9.90 12.91
N GLN A 343 10.21 10.88 13.82
CA GLN A 343 11.44 11.22 14.54
C GLN A 343 11.13 11.78 15.94
N ILE A 344 11.99 11.49 16.92
CA ILE A 344 11.97 12.10 18.26
C ILE A 344 13.33 12.74 18.51
N TRP A 345 13.34 14.05 18.72
CA TRP A 345 14.55 14.82 18.99
C TRP A 345 14.75 14.95 20.50
N LEU A 346 15.83 14.36 21.03
CA LEU A 346 16.18 14.41 22.45
C LEU A 346 17.37 15.36 22.68
N THR A 347 17.18 16.37 23.53
CA THR A 347 18.24 17.28 23.96
C THR A 347 18.44 17.14 25.47
N ALA A 348 19.66 16.80 25.90
CA ALA A 348 20.03 16.71 27.30
C ALA A 348 21.07 17.80 27.65
N HIS A 349 20.82 18.56 28.71
CA HIS A 349 21.77 19.52 29.27
C HIS A 349 22.36 18.93 30.55
N ILE A 350 23.67 18.68 30.56
CA ILE A 350 24.38 18.09 31.69
C ILE A 350 25.19 19.19 32.38
N THR A 351 24.96 19.36 33.68
CA THR A 351 25.79 20.17 34.56
C THR A 351 26.58 19.23 35.45
N VAL A 352 27.89 19.44 35.55
CA VAL A 352 28.80 18.72 36.46
C VAL A 352 28.97 19.52 37.74
#